data_AF-A0A4P5XF51-F1
#
_entry.id   AF-A0A4P5XF51-F1
#
_cell.length_a   1.000
_cell.length_b   1.000
_cell.length_c   1.000
_cell.angle_alpha   90.00
_cell.angle_beta   90.00
_cell.angle_gamma   90.00
#
_symmetry.space_group_name_H-M   'P 1'
#
loop_
_entity.id
_entity.type
_entity.pdbx_description
1 polymer ?
#
loop_
_entity_poly.entity_id
_entity_poly.type
_entity_poly.pdbx_seq_one_letter_code
_entity_poly.pdbx_strand_id
1 'polypeptide(L)'
;MSTHVVRLFLACSLVAMTASLAGCFQNSNYPAIPTSRGYAEDPNKPAAEAAMVAALQYVASRWTPGQREFDVSLAPNALPMADYPLVINLPLGTRKMLYDRIAKKVGPEVQPATPENVTGTLPVFHVTRVWLRADHGTVDVLRPTPELGPDKDGKPIYQKITIRLEGGFKPWNVVHARAWYPGDEQAPEFYFNPQFDVPTQWRVSQREQVHKDLAAFDAAMGVQPSGEPVNGAPVQATAEEVP
;
A
#
# COMPACT_ATOMS: atom_id res chain seq x y z
N MET A 1 -12.60 -45.27 -39.90
CA MET A 1 -12.63 -44.24 -38.83
C MET A 1 -12.20 -42.92 -39.45
N SER A 2 -13.05 -41.90 -39.37
CA SER A 2 -13.03 -40.71 -40.25
C SER A 2 -12.09 -39.62 -39.73
N THR A 3 -11.11 -39.25 -40.55
CA THR A 3 -10.09 -38.21 -40.30
C THR A 3 -10.65 -36.79 -40.14
N HIS A 4 -11.93 -36.59 -40.42
CA HIS A 4 -12.60 -35.29 -40.31
C HIS A 4 -13.03 -34.93 -38.88
N VAL A 5 -13.23 -35.90 -37.99
CA VAL A 5 -13.68 -35.65 -36.61
C VAL A 5 -12.52 -35.12 -35.73
N VAL A 6 -11.28 -35.51 -36.04
CA VAL A 6 -10.08 -35.09 -35.28
C VAL A 6 -9.71 -33.62 -35.54
N ARG A 7 -10.02 -33.08 -36.72
CA ARG A 7 -9.68 -31.68 -37.07
C ARG A 7 -10.61 -30.65 -36.44
N LEU A 8 -11.85 -31.03 -36.10
CA LEU A 8 -12.82 -30.12 -35.49
C LEU A 8 -12.54 -29.87 -34.01
N PHE A 9 -12.02 -30.87 -33.28
CA PHE A 9 -11.64 -30.71 -31.87
C PHE A 9 -10.39 -29.84 -31.68
N LEU A 10 -9.46 -29.85 -32.63
CA LEU A 10 -8.22 -29.06 -32.53
C LEU A 10 -8.47 -27.54 -32.70
N ALA A 11 -9.50 -27.15 -33.46
CA ALA A 11 -9.81 -25.74 -33.70
C ALA A 11 -10.51 -25.07 -32.51
N CYS A 12 -11.31 -25.81 -31.73
CA CYS A 12 -11.99 -25.27 -30.54
C CYS A 12 -11.06 -25.04 -29.34
N SER A 13 -9.98 -25.81 -29.19
CA SER A 13 -9.04 -25.62 -28.08
C SER A 13 -8.17 -24.36 -28.20
N LEU A 14 -7.94 -23.85 -29.42
CA LEU A 14 -7.06 -22.67 -29.62
C LEU A 14 -7.76 -21.34 -29.27
N VAL A 15 -9.09 -21.26 -29.39
CA VAL A 15 -9.87 -20.05 -29.09
C VAL A 15 -10.11 -19.86 -27.59
N ALA A 16 -10.13 -20.95 -26.80
CA ALA A 16 -10.30 -20.87 -25.35
C ALA A 16 -9.04 -20.33 -24.63
N MET A 17 -7.84 -20.49 -25.21
CA MET A 17 -6.59 -20.03 -24.60
C MET A 17 -6.41 -18.50 -24.66
N THR A 18 -6.88 -17.85 -25.74
CA THR A 18 -6.67 -16.40 -25.92
C THR A 18 -7.53 -15.53 -24.98
N ALA A 19 -8.66 -16.03 -24.47
CA ALA A 19 -9.52 -15.30 -23.54
C ALA A 19 -8.97 -15.24 -22.09
N SER A 20 -8.02 -16.11 -21.72
CA SER A 20 -7.49 -16.18 -20.35
C SER A 20 -6.37 -15.15 -20.04
N LEU A 21 -5.84 -14.46 -21.06
CA LEU A 21 -4.74 -13.50 -20.89
C LEU A 21 -5.18 -12.07 -20.58
N ALA A 22 -6.46 -11.72 -20.78
CA ALA A 22 -6.95 -10.34 -20.60
C ALA A 22 -7.10 -9.91 -19.12
N GLY A 23 -6.97 -10.83 -18.15
CA GLY A 23 -7.26 -10.56 -16.74
C GLY A 23 -6.06 -10.18 -15.85
N CYS A 24 -4.83 -10.18 -16.36
CA CYS A 24 -3.64 -10.06 -15.51
C CYS A 24 -2.96 -8.68 -15.51
N PHE A 25 -3.62 -7.62 -16.00
CA PHE A 25 -3.05 -6.27 -15.92
C PHE A 25 -3.15 -5.72 -14.50
N GLN A 26 -2.02 -5.82 -13.79
CA GLN A 26 -1.86 -5.36 -12.41
C GLN A 26 -1.56 -3.86 -12.41
N ASN A 27 -2.60 -3.05 -12.26
CA ASN A 27 -2.46 -1.60 -12.05
C ASN A 27 -2.95 -1.25 -10.64
N SER A 28 -2.27 -0.35 -9.96
CA SER A 28 -2.68 0.21 -8.66
C SER A 28 -2.10 1.61 -8.54
N ASN A 29 -2.90 2.57 -8.09
CA ASN A 29 -2.47 3.94 -7.86
C ASN A 29 -2.96 4.37 -6.49
N TYR A 30 -2.04 4.52 -5.55
CA TYR A 30 -2.29 5.13 -4.26
C TYR A 30 -1.24 6.22 -4.01
N PRO A 31 -1.61 7.43 -3.57
CA PRO A 31 -2.99 7.93 -3.52
C PRO A 31 -3.61 8.03 -4.92
N ALA A 32 -4.93 8.20 -4.98
CA ALA A 32 -5.65 8.36 -6.23
C ALA A 32 -5.16 9.62 -6.98
N ILE A 33 -4.93 9.51 -8.29
CA ILE A 33 -4.54 10.65 -9.13
C ILE A 33 -5.77 11.01 -9.98
N PRO A 34 -6.36 12.22 -9.84
CA PRO A 34 -7.63 12.56 -10.51
C PRO A 34 -7.65 12.36 -12.03
N THR A 35 -6.48 12.47 -12.67
CA THR A 35 -6.31 12.31 -14.12
C THR A 35 -6.15 10.85 -14.56
N SER A 36 -5.97 9.91 -13.64
CA SER A 36 -5.69 8.49 -13.93
C SER A 36 -6.97 7.62 -13.98
N ARG A 37 -8.07 8.16 -14.52
CA ARG A 37 -9.36 7.44 -14.64
C ARG A 37 -9.20 6.16 -15.47
N GLY A 38 -9.79 5.06 -14.99
CA GLY A 38 -9.82 3.75 -15.67
C GLY A 38 -8.78 2.74 -15.18
N TYR A 39 -7.88 3.13 -14.28
CA TYR A 39 -6.99 2.20 -13.58
C TYR A 39 -7.56 1.87 -12.21
N ALA A 40 -7.58 0.59 -11.83
CA ALA A 40 -8.14 0.20 -10.54
C ALA A 40 -7.16 0.54 -9.41
N GLU A 41 -7.54 1.51 -8.57
CA GLU A 41 -6.73 2.20 -7.55
C GLU A 41 -6.64 1.46 -6.21
N ASP A 42 -7.07 0.19 -6.18
CA ASP A 42 -7.18 -0.58 -4.94
C ASP A 42 -5.79 -1.04 -4.45
N PRO A 43 -5.34 -0.63 -3.24
CA PRO A 43 -4.10 -1.13 -2.64
C PRO A 43 -4.23 -2.60 -2.21
N ASN A 44 -5.44 -3.17 -2.22
CA ASN A 44 -5.70 -4.53 -1.77
C ASN A 44 -5.40 -5.62 -2.82
N LYS A 45 -4.80 -5.25 -3.94
CA LYS A 45 -4.43 -6.20 -4.99
C LYS A 45 -3.18 -7.01 -4.57
N PRO A 46 -3.09 -8.30 -4.92
CA PRO A 46 -1.90 -9.12 -4.65
C PRO A 46 -0.59 -8.52 -5.19
N ALA A 47 -0.66 -7.80 -6.32
CA ALA A 47 0.47 -7.10 -6.91
C ALA A 47 1.00 -5.97 -6.00
N ALA A 48 0.08 -5.17 -5.45
CA ALA A 48 0.40 -4.08 -4.52
C ALA A 48 0.96 -4.66 -3.21
N GLU A 49 0.41 -5.76 -2.71
CA GLU A 49 0.94 -6.50 -1.58
C GLU A 49 2.43 -6.85 -1.77
N ALA A 50 2.75 -7.54 -2.87
CA ALA A 50 4.11 -7.99 -3.14
C ALA A 50 5.08 -6.82 -3.39
N ALA A 51 4.63 -5.76 -4.07
CA ALA A 51 5.43 -4.55 -4.27
C ALA A 51 5.72 -3.81 -2.96
N MET A 52 4.72 -3.67 -2.07
CA MET A 52 4.88 -3.07 -0.75
C MET A 52 5.83 -3.88 0.13
N VAL A 53 5.71 -5.21 0.12
CA VAL A 53 6.62 -6.10 0.87
C VAL A 53 8.06 -5.92 0.39
N ALA A 54 8.31 -5.98 -0.92
CA ALA A 54 9.65 -5.81 -1.47
C ALA A 54 10.25 -4.43 -1.13
N ALA A 55 9.44 -3.37 -1.25
CA ALA A 55 9.82 -2.02 -0.88
C ALA A 55 10.18 -1.88 0.60
N LEU A 56 9.33 -2.40 1.49
CA LEU A 56 9.54 -2.33 2.94
C LEU A 56 10.73 -3.18 3.38
N GLN A 57 10.92 -4.39 2.86
CA GLN A 57 12.10 -5.21 3.12
C GLN A 57 13.37 -4.51 2.67
N TYR A 58 13.38 -3.96 1.46
CA TYR A 58 14.54 -3.22 0.94
C TYR A 58 14.90 -2.03 1.83
N VAL A 59 13.89 -1.27 2.29
CA VAL A 59 14.13 -0.10 3.12
C VAL A 59 14.54 -0.49 4.54
N ALA A 60 13.82 -1.41 5.17
CA ALA A 60 14.12 -1.84 6.53
C ALA A 60 15.51 -2.47 6.63
N SER A 61 15.91 -3.29 5.66
CA SER A 61 17.21 -3.99 5.71
C SER A 61 18.43 -3.07 5.51
N ARG A 62 18.27 -1.96 4.79
CA ARG A 62 19.38 -1.08 4.42
C ARG A 62 19.50 0.15 5.30
N TRP A 63 18.45 0.43 6.06
CA TRP A 63 18.33 1.63 6.86
C TRP A 63 17.79 1.28 8.25
N THR A 64 18.54 0.46 8.97
CA THR A 64 18.24 0.13 10.36
C THR A 64 18.22 1.42 11.19
N PRO A 65 17.12 1.71 11.91
CA PRO A 65 16.99 2.94 12.69
C PRO A 65 18.13 3.10 13.69
N GLY A 66 18.72 4.30 13.73
CA GLY A 66 19.89 4.61 14.56
C GLY A 66 21.24 4.37 13.88
N GLN A 67 21.26 3.70 12.72
CA GLN A 67 22.42 3.64 11.85
C GLN A 67 22.30 4.68 10.73
N ARG A 68 23.36 5.49 10.56
CA ARG A 68 23.43 6.50 9.48
C ARG A 68 23.83 5.90 8.15
N GLU A 69 24.56 4.80 8.18
CA GLU A 69 25.19 4.23 6.99
C GLU A 69 24.23 3.28 6.28
N PHE A 70 24.16 3.46 4.97
CA PHE A 70 23.54 2.51 4.07
C PHE A 70 24.43 1.28 3.98
N ASP A 71 23.89 0.10 4.30
CA ASP A 71 24.64 -1.15 4.17
C ASP A 71 24.81 -1.52 2.69
N VAL A 72 25.99 -1.18 2.14
CA VAL A 72 26.39 -1.50 0.76
C VAL A 72 26.71 -2.99 0.55
N SER A 73 26.88 -3.77 1.62
CA SER A 73 27.25 -5.18 1.53
C SER A 73 26.08 -6.07 1.13
N LEU A 74 24.84 -5.61 1.35
CA LEU A 74 23.63 -6.29 0.92
C LEU A 74 23.48 -6.20 -0.59
N ALA A 75 23.51 -7.36 -1.25
CA ALA A 75 23.28 -7.47 -2.69
C ALA A 75 22.01 -6.68 -3.08
N PRO A 76 22.03 -5.85 -4.14
CA PRO A 76 20.90 -4.97 -4.49
C PRO A 76 19.55 -5.69 -4.59
N ASN A 77 19.57 -6.94 -5.03
CA ASN A 77 18.39 -7.78 -5.23
C ASN A 77 18.05 -8.64 -4.01
N ALA A 78 18.89 -8.63 -2.96
CA ALA A 78 18.55 -9.26 -1.70
C ALA A 78 17.47 -8.42 -1.02
N LEU A 79 16.33 -9.06 -0.77
CA LEU A 79 15.23 -8.58 0.04
C LEU A 79 15.20 -9.40 1.34
N PRO A 80 16.21 -9.25 2.22
CA PRO A 80 16.15 -9.93 3.49
C PRO A 80 14.94 -9.40 4.28
N MET A 81 14.34 -10.28 5.07
CA MET A 81 13.32 -9.86 6.02
C MET A 81 13.91 -8.88 7.03
N ALA A 82 13.10 -7.95 7.51
CA ALA A 82 13.49 -7.10 8.63
C ALA A 82 13.68 -7.97 9.89
N ASP A 83 14.83 -7.86 10.53
CA ASP A 83 15.27 -8.69 11.66
C ASP A 83 15.17 -7.95 13.01
N TYR A 84 14.43 -6.84 13.05
CA TYR A 84 14.24 -6.01 14.23
C TYR A 84 12.77 -5.59 14.37
N PRO A 85 12.31 -5.21 15.58
CA PRO A 85 10.93 -4.83 15.79
C PRO A 85 10.66 -3.45 15.19
N LEU A 86 9.66 -3.37 14.34
CA LEU A 86 9.22 -2.12 13.70
C LEU A 86 7.72 -2.13 13.48
N VAL A 87 7.16 -0.94 13.34
CA VAL A 87 5.74 -0.74 13.00
C VAL A 87 5.64 -0.31 11.55
N ILE A 88 4.68 -0.86 10.80
CA ILE A 88 4.37 -0.39 9.44
C ILE A 88 3.01 0.31 9.42
N ASN A 89 2.97 1.46 8.76
CA ASN A 89 1.77 2.21 8.43
C ASN A 89 1.49 2.09 6.93
N LEU A 90 0.50 1.27 6.58
CA LEU A 90 0.14 0.99 5.18
C LEU A 90 -0.86 2.01 4.61
N PRO A 91 -1.07 2.03 3.28
CA PRO A 91 -2.04 2.91 2.63
C PRO A 91 -3.44 2.82 3.24
N LEU A 92 -4.12 3.96 3.29
CA LEU A 92 -5.52 4.07 3.70
C LEU A 92 -6.38 3.08 2.90
N GLY A 93 -7.25 2.35 3.60
CA GLY A 93 -8.16 1.38 2.98
C GLY A 93 -7.57 -0.01 2.74
N THR A 94 -6.34 -0.25 3.20
CA THR A 94 -5.77 -1.60 3.26
C THR A 94 -6.58 -2.47 4.22
N ARG A 95 -7.05 -3.62 3.74
CA ARG A 95 -7.82 -4.60 4.50
C ARG A 95 -6.99 -5.21 5.62
N LYS A 96 -7.64 -5.52 6.76
CA LYS A 96 -7.00 -6.18 7.91
C LYS A 96 -6.17 -7.40 7.52
N MET A 97 -6.78 -8.34 6.77
CA MET A 97 -6.10 -9.57 6.37
C MET A 97 -4.82 -9.28 5.57
N LEU A 98 -4.86 -8.27 4.69
CA LEU A 98 -3.72 -7.90 3.87
C LEU A 98 -2.64 -7.19 4.70
N TYR A 99 -3.06 -6.30 5.60
CA TYR A 99 -2.18 -5.58 6.51
C TYR A 99 -1.36 -6.56 7.36
N ASP A 100 -2.04 -7.49 8.03
CA ASP A 100 -1.41 -8.51 8.87
C ASP A 100 -0.47 -9.43 8.04
N ARG A 101 -0.85 -9.74 6.80
CA ARG A 101 -0.04 -10.56 5.90
C ARG A 101 1.22 -9.83 5.42
N ILE A 102 1.11 -8.55 5.06
CA ILE A 102 2.25 -7.73 4.67
C ILE A 102 3.23 -7.63 5.82
N ALA A 103 2.76 -7.31 7.04
CA ALA A 103 3.60 -7.25 8.23
C ALA A 103 4.42 -8.54 8.41
N LYS A 104 3.75 -9.71 8.42
CA LYS A 104 4.41 -11.02 8.54
C LYS A 104 5.42 -11.33 7.44
N LYS A 105 5.18 -10.85 6.22
CA LYS A 105 6.10 -11.06 5.08
C LYS A 105 7.31 -10.13 5.15
N VAL A 106 7.14 -8.90 5.66
CA VAL A 106 8.24 -7.96 5.82
C VAL A 106 9.24 -8.47 6.86
N GLY A 107 8.77 -9.03 7.98
CA GLY A 107 9.63 -9.70 8.94
C GLY A 107 8.88 -10.27 10.15
N PRO A 108 9.53 -11.13 10.95
CA PRO A 108 8.91 -11.82 12.09
C PRO A 108 8.48 -10.90 13.23
N GLU A 109 9.19 -9.78 13.44
CA GLU A 109 8.92 -8.82 14.53
C GLU A 109 8.17 -7.56 14.05
N VAL A 110 7.75 -7.54 12.78
CA VAL A 110 7.04 -6.41 12.19
C VAL A 110 5.58 -6.42 12.62
N GLN A 111 5.10 -5.28 13.11
CA GLN A 111 3.74 -5.11 13.59
C GLN A 111 2.97 -4.11 12.72
N PRO A 112 1.68 -4.35 12.46
CA PRO A 112 0.83 -3.34 11.84
C PRO A 112 0.61 -2.17 12.81
N ALA A 113 0.37 -0.96 12.32
CA ALA A 113 0.12 0.19 13.17
C ALA A 113 -1.15 0.00 14.02
N THR A 114 -1.03 0.18 15.33
CA THR A 114 -2.13 0.24 16.30
C THR A 114 -1.99 1.49 17.15
N PRO A 115 -3.07 2.01 17.77
CA PRO A 115 -2.98 3.20 18.62
C PRO A 115 -1.94 3.07 19.75
N GLU A 116 -1.72 1.85 20.25
CA GLU A 116 -0.80 1.56 21.35
C GLU A 116 0.65 1.58 20.87
N ASN A 117 0.96 0.95 19.73
CA ASN A 117 2.35 0.78 19.30
C ASN A 117 2.96 2.03 18.64
N VAL A 118 2.15 2.90 18.02
CA VAL A 118 2.66 4.13 17.37
C VAL A 118 3.13 5.19 18.37
N THR A 119 2.68 5.10 19.63
CA THR A 119 3.16 5.97 20.72
C THR A 119 4.41 5.43 21.41
N GLY A 120 4.81 4.20 21.06
CA GLY A 120 5.97 3.53 21.63
C GLY A 120 7.29 4.03 21.04
N THR A 121 8.36 3.34 21.42
CA THR A 121 9.73 3.61 20.96
C THR A 121 10.07 2.94 19.62
N LEU A 122 9.14 2.15 19.06
CA LEU A 122 9.39 1.41 17.84
C LEU A 122 9.41 2.34 16.63
N PRO A 123 10.33 2.12 15.68
CA PRO A 123 10.37 2.90 14.45
C PRO A 123 9.15 2.60 13.59
N VAL A 124 8.43 3.64 13.16
CA VAL A 124 7.27 3.49 12.28
C VAL A 124 7.66 3.80 10.84
N PHE A 125 7.42 2.88 9.91
CA PHE A 125 7.65 3.08 8.48
C PHE A 125 6.32 3.34 7.78
N HIS A 126 6.23 4.41 6.98
CA HIS A 126 4.98 4.74 6.27
C HIS A 126 5.11 4.45 4.78
N VAL A 127 4.16 3.71 4.23
CA VAL A 127 4.02 3.58 2.78
C VAL A 127 3.09 4.69 2.30
N THR A 128 3.65 5.72 1.65
CA THR A 128 2.89 6.90 1.22
C THR A 128 2.38 6.79 -0.21
N ARG A 129 3.08 6.05 -1.07
CA ARG A 129 2.71 5.89 -2.47
C ARG A 129 2.90 4.47 -2.95
N VAL A 130 1.95 3.95 -3.69
CA VAL A 130 2.03 2.67 -4.42
C VAL A 130 1.52 2.89 -5.83
N TRP A 131 2.42 2.90 -6.80
CA TRP A 131 2.09 3.12 -8.21
C TRP A 131 2.57 1.97 -9.06
N LEU A 132 1.66 1.10 -9.48
CA LEU A 132 1.95 -0.06 -10.31
C LEU A 132 1.34 0.11 -11.70
N ARG A 133 2.15 -0.15 -12.73
CA ARG A 133 1.77 -0.15 -14.14
C ARG A 133 2.36 -1.38 -14.82
N ALA A 134 1.51 -2.39 -15.04
CA ALA A 134 1.89 -3.67 -15.63
C ALA A 134 3.08 -4.33 -14.92
N ASP A 135 4.28 -4.22 -15.49
CA ASP A 135 5.55 -4.79 -15.01
C ASP A 135 6.45 -3.77 -14.29
N HIS A 136 6.07 -2.49 -14.22
CA HIS A 136 6.82 -1.46 -13.53
C HIS A 136 6.06 -0.95 -12.31
N GLY A 137 6.79 -0.66 -11.24
CA GLY A 137 6.25 -0.18 -9.98
C GLY A 137 7.07 0.97 -9.41
N THR A 138 6.42 1.86 -8.67
CA THR A 138 7.07 2.84 -7.81
C THR A 138 6.37 2.84 -6.45
N VAL A 139 7.13 2.61 -5.39
CA VAL A 139 6.65 2.68 -4.02
C VAL A 139 7.47 3.71 -3.27
N ASP A 140 6.79 4.63 -2.58
CA ASP A 140 7.46 5.55 -1.66
C ASP A 140 7.27 5.06 -0.23
N VAL A 141 8.39 4.97 0.48
CA VAL A 141 8.44 4.63 1.90
C VAL A 141 9.08 5.78 2.66
N LEU A 142 8.41 6.26 3.70
CA LEU A 142 9.02 7.14 4.69
C LEU A 142 9.63 6.29 5.78
N ARG A 143 10.94 6.41 5.97
CA ARG A 143 11.65 5.84 7.13
C ARG A 143 11.84 6.89 8.20
N PRO A 144 11.79 6.53 9.50
CA PRO A 144 12.18 7.45 10.56
C PRO A 144 13.70 7.62 10.58
N THR A 145 14.19 8.83 10.85
CA THR A 145 15.63 9.13 10.98
C THR A 145 15.96 9.60 12.41
N PRO A 146 15.93 8.71 13.42
CA PRO A 146 16.24 9.08 14.80
C PRO A 146 17.66 9.65 14.97
N GLU A 147 18.57 9.34 14.05
CA GLU A 147 19.95 9.85 14.01
C GLU A 147 20.09 11.37 13.85
N LEU A 148 19.01 12.07 13.47
CA LEU A 148 18.96 13.52 13.33
C LEU A 148 18.36 14.21 14.57
N GLY A 149 17.87 13.43 15.54
CA GLY A 149 17.09 13.95 16.66
C GLY A 149 15.65 14.32 16.27
N PRO A 150 14.86 14.79 17.24
CA PRO A 150 13.52 15.28 16.97
C PRO A 150 13.55 16.61 16.22
N ASP A 151 12.50 16.88 15.43
CA ASP A 151 12.26 18.20 14.84
C ASP A 151 11.95 19.24 15.94
N LYS A 152 11.82 20.52 15.55
CA LYS A 152 11.44 21.65 16.42
C LYS A 152 10.16 21.39 17.22
N ASP A 153 9.24 20.60 16.65
CA ASP A 153 7.98 20.20 17.28
C ASP A 153 8.08 18.94 18.16
N GLY A 154 9.29 18.40 18.38
CA GLY A 154 9.50 17.16 19.13
C GLY A 154 9.14 15.88 18.35
N LYS A 155 8.73 16.00 17.08
CA LYS A 155 8.31 14.88 16.24
C LYS A 155 9.50 14.20 15.55
N PRO A 156 9.43 12.88 15.26
CA PRO A 156 10.46 12.21 14.48
C PRO A 156 10.56 12.80 13.07
N ILE A 157 11.78 13.05 12.61
CA ILE A 157 12.05 13.45 11.23
C ILE A 157 11.97 12.19 10.35
N TYR A 158 11.33 12.32 9.19
CA TYR A 158 11.19 11.24 8.22
C TYR A 158 11.99 11.52 6.96
N GLN A 159 12.53 10.46 6.36
CA GLN A 159 13.19 10.49 5.08
C GLN A 159 12.40 9.67 4.07
N LYS A 160 12.00 10.30 2.96
CA LYS A 160 11.35 9.61 1.85
C LYS A 160 12.37 8.84 1.02
N ILE A 161 12.03 7.60 0.71
CA ILE A 161 12.77 6.74 -0.20
C ILE A 161 11.81 6.30 -1.31
N THR A 162 12.10 6.74 -2.54
CA THR A 162 11.36 6.33 -3.72
C THR A 162 12.03 5.10 -4.33
N ILE A 163 11.27 4.01 -4.40
CA ILE A 163 11.75 2.70 -4.83
C ILE A 163 11.08 2.37 -6.15
N ARG A 164 11.88 2.15 -7.19
CA ARG A 164 11.42 1.63 -8.48
C ARG A 164 11.56 0.12 -8.48
N LEU A 165 10.50 -0.54 -8.90
CA LEU A 165 10.36 -1.97 -8.92
C LEU A 165 10.09 -2.44 -10.35
N GLU A 166 10.60 -3.61 -10.70
CA GLU A 166 10.23 -4.35 -11.90
C GLU A 166 9.66 -5.71 -11.50
N GLY A 167 8.57 -6.14 -12.15
CA GLY A 167 7.80 -7.31 -11.76
C GLY A 167 6.68 -7.64 -12.75
N GLY A 168 5.45 -7.71 -12.25
CA GLY A 168 4.28 -8.17 -13.02
C GLY A 168 4.09 -9.68 -12.89
N PHE A 169 4.46 -10.44 -13.92
CA PHE A 169 4.38 -11.92 -13.89
C PHE A 169 5.51 -12.59 -13.11
N LYS A 170 6.54 -11.81 -12.76
CA LYS A 170 7.68 -12.25 -11.93
C LYS A 170 7.55 -11.61 -10.55
N PRO A 171 8.19 -12.18 -9.51
CA PRO A 171 8.34 -11.49 -8.23
C PRO A 171 8.89 -10.07 -8.44
N TRP A 172 8.37 -9.10 -7.68
CA TRP A 172 8.85 -7.72 -7.74
C TRP A 172 10.29 -7.64 -7.23
N ASN A 173 11.17 -7.05 -8.03
CA ASN A 173 12.56 -6.78 -7.68
C ASN A 173 12.80 -5.28 -7.64
N VAL A 174 13.62 -4.82 -6.69
CA VAL A 174 14.04 -3.43 -6.61
C VAL A 174 15.13 -3.18 -7.63
N VAL A 175 14.87 -2.29 -8.59
CA VAL A 175 15.84 -1.94 -9.64
C VAL A 175 16.56 -0.63 -9.35
N HIS A 176 15.92 0.28 -8.61
CA HIS A 176 16.49 1.56 -8.26
C HIS A 176 15.83 2.10 -7.00
N ALA A 177 16.61 2.72 -6.13
CA ALA A 177 16.10 3.44 -4.97
C ALA A 177 16.75 4.82 -4.89
N ARG A 178 15.94 5.84 -4.57
CA ARG A 178 16.39 7.21 -4.40
C ARG A 178 15.93 7.73 -3.03
N ALA A 179 16.89 8.05 -2.18
CA ALA A 179 16.62 8.78 -0.95
C ALA A 179 16.48 10.28 -1.23
N TRP A 180 15.50 10.90 -0.59
CA TRP A 180 15.29 12.36 -0.59
C TRP A 180 15.89 12.99 0.68
N TYR A 181 15.88 14.33 0.78
CA TYR A 181 16.38 14.96 1.99
C TYR A 181 15.41 14.67 3.16
N PRO A 182 15.91 14.36 4.37
CA PRO A 182 15.08 14.18 5.55
C PRO A 182 14.30 15.46 5.88
N GLY A 183 13.02 15.32 6.22
CA GLY A 183 12.13 16.44 6.55
C GLY A 183 11.46 17.10 5.35
N ASP A 184 11.80 16.73 4.10
CA ASP A 184 11.14 17.25 2.89
C ASP A 184 9.65 16.88 2.82
N GLU A 185 9.28 15.72 3.36
CA GLU A 185 7.92 15.18 3.34
C GLU A 185 7.41 15.01 4.77
N GLN A 186 6.18 15.47 5.03
CA GLN A 186 5.53 15.23 6.30
C GLN A 186 5.01 13.79 6.39
N ALA A 187 5.10 13.20 7.58
CA ALA A 187 4.51 11.90 7.82
C ALA A 187 2.98 11.94 7.62
N PRO A 188 2.37 10.96 6.94
CA PRO A 188 0.93 10.90 6.77
C PRO A 188 0.23 10.60 8.10
N GLU A 189 -1.08 10.84 8.15
CA GLU A 189 -1.94 10.36 9.23
C GLU A 189 -1.80 8.83 9.36
N PHE A 190 -1.81 8.32 10.60
CA PHE A 190 -1.76 6.88 10.83
C PHE A 190 -3.05 6.22 10.36
N TYR A 191 -2.90 5.22 9.50
CA TYR A 191 -3.96 4.28 9.19
C TYR A 191 -3.77 3.03 10.04
N PHE A 192 -4.51 3.00 11.15
CA PHE A 192 -4.49 1.87 12.08
C PHE A 192 -5.08 0.62 11.45
N ASN A 193 -4.55 -0.52 11.84
CA ASN A 193 -5.04 -1.82 11.42
C ASN A 193 -6.54 -1.94 11.74
N PRO A 194 -7.41 -2.18 10.75
CA PRO A 194 -8.84 -2.35 11.01
C PRO A 194 -9.09 -3.50 11.98
N GLN A 195 -10.12 -3.37 12.83
CA GLN A 195 -10.52 -4.42 13.76
C GLN A 195 -11.10 -5.65 13.03
N PHE A 196 -11.80 -5.42 11.91
CA PHE A 196 -12.47 -6.43 11.12
C PHE A 196 -11.95 -6.44 9.67
N ASP A 197 -11.94 -7.61 9.03
CA ASP A 197 -11.58 -7.71 7.62
C ASP A 197 -12.81 -7.45 6.73
N VAL A 198 -12.94 -6.21 6.24
CA VAL A 198 -14.06 -5.80 5.37
C VAL A 198 -13.63 -5.84 3.91
N PRO A 199 -14.24 -6.65 3.03
CA PRO A 199 -13.86 -6.71 1.61
C PRO A 199 -13.94 -5.38 0.87
N THR A 200 -14.85 -4.50 1.28
CA THR A 200 -15.07 -3.18 0.71
C THR A 200 -14.31 -2.07 1.44
N GLN A 201 -13.35 -2.39 2.32
CA GLN A 201 -12.61 -1.43 3.15
C GLN A 201 -12.09 -0.23 2.37
N TRP A 202 -11.51 -0.46 1.19
CA TRP A 202 -11.01 0.60 0.32
C TRP A 202 -12.10 1.60 -0.10
N ARG A 203 -13.29 1.11 -0.48
CA ARG A 203 -14.40 1.98 -0.91
C ARG A 203 -14.93 2.81 0.27
N VAL A 204 -14.96 2.22 1.46
CA VAL A 204 -15.39 2.90 2.68
C VAL A 204 -14.42 4.02 3.02
N SER A 205 -13.12 3.72 3.05
CA SER A 205 -12.10 4.72 3.40
C SER A 205 -11.99 5.85 2.37
N GLN A 206 -12.18 5.54 1.08
CA GLN A 206 -12.23 6.58 0.04
C GLN A 206 -13.42 7.53 0.23
N ARG A 207 -14.59 6.99 0.57
CA ARG A 207 -15.77 7.82 0.85
C ARG A 207 -15.54 8.72 2.06
N GLU A 208 -14.97 8.17 3.13
CA GLU A 208 -14.60 8.93 4.33
C GLU A 208 -13.59 10.03 4.01
N GLN A 209 -12.56 9.74 3.20
CA GLN A 209 -11.58 10.72 2.78
C GLN A 209 -12.23 11.85 1.98
N VAL A 210 -13.10 11.54 1.01
CA VAL A 210 -13.84 12.56 0.26
C VAL A 210 -14.69 13.44 1.18
N HIS A 211 -15.34 12.86 2.19
CA HIS A 211 -16.09 13.65 3.17
C HIS A 211 -15.17 14.55 4.01
N LYS A 212 -14.00 14.06 4.45
CA LYS A 212 -12.99 14.87 5.15
C LYS A 212 -12.50 16.02 4.27
N ASP A 213 -12.19 15.74 3.00
CA ASP A 213 -11.67 16.73 2.05
C ASP A 213 -12.72 17.81 1.72
N LEU A 214 -13.98 17.42 1.54
CA LEU A 214 -15.09 18.36 1.36
C LEU A 214 -15.29 19.24 2.60
N ALA A 215 -15.27 18.64 3.80
CA ALA A 215 -15.39 19.39 5.04
C ALA A 215 -14.21 20.37 5.24
N ALA A 216 -12.99 19.97 4.89
CA ALA A 216 -11.82 20.83 4.93
C ALA A 216 -11.91 21.98 3.91
N PHE A 217 -12.43 21.70 2.71
CA PHE A 217 -12.68 22.71 1.69
C PHE A 217 -13.74 23.73 2.15
N ASP A 218 -14.87 23.27 2.67
CA ASP A 218 -15.94 24.14 3.17
C ASP A 218 -15.44 25.03 4.33
N ALA A 219 -14.65 24.46 5.25
CA ALA A 219 -14.02 25.20 6.33
C ALA A 219 -13.05 26.29 5.81
N ALA A 220 -12.25 25.98 4.77
CA ALA A 220 -11.36 26.94 4.14
C ALA A 220 -12.10 28.06 3.39
N MET A 221 -13.29 27.76 2.86
CA MET A 221 -14.17 28.73 2.20
C MET A 221 -15.02 29.55 3.18
N GLY A 222 -14.92 29.29 4.49
CA GLY A 222 -15.74 29.94 5.51
C GLY A 222 -17.23 29.56 5.41
N VAL A 223 -17.55 28.48 4.68
CA VAL A 223 -18.90 27.92 4.62
C VAL A 223 -19.14 27.18 5.92
N GLN A 224 -19.95 27.76 6.81
CA GLN A 224 -20.42 27.02 7.97
C GLN A 224 -21.27 25.86 7.47
N PRO A 225 -21.04 24.62 7.96
CA PRO A 225 -21.87 23.49 7.58
C PRO A 225 -23.31 23.85 7.92
N SER A 226 -24.18 23.95 6.90
CA SER A 226 -25.58 24.32 7.11
C SER A 226 -26.22 23.25 7.97
N GLY A 227 -26.34 23.56 9.26
CA GLY A 227 -26.69 22.63 10.31
C GLY A 227 -28.04 21.97 10.05
N GLU A 228 -27.99 20.69 9.71
CA GLU A 228 -28.70 19.60 10.39
C GLU A 228 -28.08 18.31 9.85
N PRO A 229 -27.49 17.43 10.69
CA PRO A 229 -27.17 16.09 10.24
C PRO A 229 -28.48 15.48 9.74
N VAL A 230 -28.54 15.10 8.46
CA VAL A 230 -29.67 14.38 7.90
C VAL A 230 -29.74 13.04 8.63
N ASN A 231 -30.48 13.00 9.73
CA ASN A 231 -30.66 11.88 10.66
C ASN A 231 -31.54 10.77 10.04
N GLY A 232 -31.38 10.52 8.74
CA GLY A 232 -32.43 9.94 7.90
C GLY A 232 -31.95 8.88 6.91
N ALA A 233 -30.87 8.16 7.19
CA ALA A 233 -30.64 6.88 6.54
C ALA A 233 -29.84 5.96 7.47
N PRO A 234 -30.49 5.00 8.16
CA PRO A 234 -29.73 3.88 8.71
C PRO A 234 -29.00 3.23 7.54
N VAL A 235 -27.66 3.25 7.59
CA VAL A 235 -26.85 2.34 6.79
C VAL A 235 -27.13 0.96 7.36
N GLN A 236 -28.24 0.35 6.95
CA GLN A 236 -28.46 -1.07 7.11
C GLN A 236 -27.32 -1.74 6.35
N ALA A 237 -26.32 -2.20 7.10
CA ALA A 237 -25.51 -3.30 6.67
C ALA A 237 -26.49 -4.46 6.47
N THR A 238 -26.92 -4.66 5.22
CA THR A 238 -27.50 -5.94 4.81
C THR A 238 -26.40 -6.97 5.01
N ALA A 239 -26.42 -7.59 6.17
CA ALA A 239 -25.82 -8.89 6.40
C ALA A 239 -26.57 -9.86 5.47
N GLU A 240 -26.08 -9.98 4.24
CA GLU A 240 -26.49 -11.02 3.32
C GLU A 240 -25.95 -12.34 3.89
N GLU A 241 -26.87 -13.06 4.51
CA GLU A 241 -26.74 -14.41 5.03
C GLU A 241 -26.37 -15.33 3.84
N VAL A 242 -25.10 -15.73 3.77
CA VAL A 242 -24.62 -16.75 2.83
C VAL A 242 -24.81 -18.11 3.50
N PRO A 243 -25.51 -19.07 2.86
CA PRO A 243 -25.73 -20.42 3.39
C PRO A 243 -24.46 -21.27 3.50
#